data_AF-A0A350YRL1-F1
#
_entry.id   AF-A0A350YRL1-F1
#
_cell.length_a   1.000
_cell.length_b   1.000
_cell.length_c   1.000
_cell.angle_alpha   90.00
_cell.angle_beta   90.00
_cell.angle_gamma   90.00
#
_symmetry.space_group_name_H-M   'P 1'
#
loop_
_entity.id
_entity.type
_entity.pdbx_description
1 polymer ?
#
loop_
_entity_poly.entity_id
_entity_poly.type
_entity_poly.pdbx_seq_one_letter_code
_entity_poly.pdbx_strand_id
1 'polypeptide(L)'
;MEKYIFCTLVSVLCIDSVVNAQQKQKNNFEDWSDKPVVITPGLKGKAPSDAIVLFSKNNLDQWKSIKGEENPAPWKVTAGKFTIVPGTGDIITRRIFGDCQLHVEWKIPAKEHQDNLNWGNSGV
;
A
#
# COMPACT_ATOMS: atom_id res chain seq x y z
N MET A 1 -63.45 -32.22 30.94
CA MET A 1 -62.38 -32.62 30.00
C MET A 1 -62.05 -31.49 29.02
N GLU A 2 -63.03 -30.85 28.39
CA GLU A 2 -62.83 -29.80 27.39
C GLU A 2 -62.00 -28.58 27.84
N LYS A 3 -62.18 -28.08 29.08
CA LYS A 3 -61.40 -26.95 29.61
C LYS A 3 -59.89 -27.24 29.70
N TYR A 4 -59.52 -28.46 30.05
CA TYR A 4 -58.11 -28.86 30.17
C TYR A 4 -57.47 -29.05 28.79
N ILE A 5 -58.23 -29.61 27.84
CA ILE A 5 -57.81 -29.76 26.43
C ILE A 5 -57.58 -28.39 25.77
N PHE A 6 -58.46 -27.42 26.03
CA PHE A 6 -58.32 -26.05 25.54
C PHE A 6 -57.10 -25.35 26.14
N CYS A 7 -56.86 -25.45 27.46
CA CYS A 7 -55.68 -24.89 28.10
C CYS A 7 -54.37 -25.54 27.61
N THR A 8 -54.34 -26.85 27.35
CA THR A 8 -53.16 -27.52 26.77
C THR A 8 -52.92 -27.12 25.31
N LEU A 9 -53.96 -26.93 24.51
CA LEU A 9 -53.83 -26.46 23.11
C LEU A 9 -53.32 -25.01 23.04
N VAL A 10 -53.84 -24.12 23.88
CA VAL A 10 -53.40 -22.71 23.94
C VAL A 10 -51.94 -22.61 24.42
N SER A 11 -51.54 -23.41 25.42
CA SER A 11 -50.16 -23.39 25.91
C SER A 11 -49.16 -23.92 24.88
N VAL A 12 -49.50 -24.94 24.09
CA VAL A 12 -48.65 -25.43 22.99
C VAL A 12 -48.48 -24.37 21.89
N LEU A 13 -49.58 -23.73 21.46
CA LEU A 13 -49.56 -22.65 20.46
C LEU A 13 -48.72 -21.44 20.88
N CYS A 14 -48.72 -21.10 22.17
CA CYS A 14 -47.89 -20.03 22.70
C CYS A 14 -46.40 -20.38 22.67
N ILE A 15 -46.01 -21.64 22.87
CA ILE A 15 -44.59 -22.05 22.89
C ILE A 15 -43.98 -21.94 21.50
N ASP A 16 -44.68 -22.36 20.44
CA ASP A 16 -44.17 -22.32 19.06
C ASP A 16 -43.90 -20.88 18.56
N SER A 17 -44.73 -19.93 19.00
CA SER A 17 -44.60 -18.53 18.61
C SER A 17 -43.41 -17.84 19.31
N VAL A 18 -43.03 -18.24 20.53
CA VAL A 18 -41.80 -17.74 21.18
C VAL A 18 -40.53 -18.29 20.53
N VAL A 19 -40.56 -19.56 20.07
CA VAL A 19 -39.40 -20.19 19.40
C VAL A 19 -39.09 -19.52 18.05
N ASN A 20 -40.11 -19.14 17.27
CA ASN A 20 -39.91 -18.44 16.00
C ASN A 20 -39.47 -16.97 16.18
N ALA A 21 -39.96 -16.28 17.22
CA ALA A 21 -39.61 -14.87 17.49
C ALA A 21 -38.15 -14.66 17.95
N GLN A 22 -37.47 -15.72 18.40
CA GLN A 22 -36.07 -15.68 18.83
C GLN A 22 -35.07 -16.14 17.75
N GLN A 23 -35.50 -16.38 16.51
CA GLN A 23 -34.54 -16.61 15.42
C GLN A 23 -33.71 -15.34 15.20
N LYS A 24 -32.50 -15.31 15.76
CA LYS A 24 -31.50 -14.27 15.54
C LYS A 24 -31.30 -14.12 14.04
N GLN A 25 -31.80 -13.03 13.47
CA GLN A 25 -31.64 -12.73 12.05
C GLN A 25 -30.16 -12.75 11.71
N LYS A 26 -29.71 -13.77 10.97
CA LYS A 26 -28.35 -13.83 10.44
C LYS A 26 -28.23 -12.70 9.43
N ASN A 27 -27.63 -11.59 9.83
CA ASN A 27 -27.47 -10.42 8.98
C ASN A 27 -26.17 -10.58 8.17
N ASN A 28 -26.26 -10.43 6.85
CA ASN A 28 -25.13 -10.65 5.93
C ASN A 28 -24.25 -9.38 5.78
N PHE A 29 -24.09 -8.59 6.85
CA PHE A 29 -23.29 -7.36 6.81
C PHE A 29 -21.79 -7.61 6.92
N GLU A 30 -21.41 -8.82 7.34
CA GLU A 30 -20.03 -9.23 7.48
C GLU A 30 -19.74 -10.32 6.43
N ASP A 31 -19.04 -9.91 5.36
CA ASP A 31 -18.44 -10.82 4.39
C ASP A 31 -16.92 -10.81 4.58
N TRP A 32 -16.38 -11.97 4.97
CA TRP A 32 -14.95 -12.19 5.21
C TRP A 32 -14.31 -13.12 4.17
N SER A 33 -15.02 -13.37 3.05
CA SER A 33 -14.56 -14.28 1.99
C SER A 33 -13.38 -13.69 1.20
N ASP A 34 -13.37 -12.38 0.98
CA ASP A 34 -12.26 -11.65 0.37
C ASP A 34 -11.31 -11.11 1.45
N LYS A 35 -10.13 -11.72 1.55
CA LYS A 35 -9.13 -11.34 2.55
C LYS A 35 -8.05 -10.50 1.89
N PRO A 36 -7.71 -9.33 2.46
CA PRO A 36 -6.61 -8.54 1.94
C PRO A 36 -5.31 -9.33 2.02
N VAL A 37 -4.42 -9.07 1.05
CA VAL A 37 -3.07 -9.66 1.07
C VAL A 37 -2.34 -9.17 2.31
N VAL A 38 -1.74 -10.11 3.06
CA VAL A 38 -0.97 -9.79 4.26
C VAL A 38 0.41 -9.28 3.85
N ILE A 39 0.70 -8.01 4.15
CA ILE A 39 1.96 -7.36 3.83
C ILE A 39 2.79 -7.17 5.09
N THR A 40 4.06 -7.56 5.05
CA THR A 40 5.00 -7.26 6.14
C THR A 40 5.55 -5.85 5.94
N PRO A 41 5.32 -4.92 6.88
CA PRO A 41 5.81 -3.55 6.74
C PRO A 41 7.34 -3.50 6.86
N GLY A 42 7.96 -2.58 6.13
CA GLY A 42 9.37 -2.31 6.27
C GLY A 42 9.68 -1.53 7.55
N LEU A 43 10.89 -1.73 8.09
CA LEU A 43 11.37 -1.01 9.26
C LEU A 43 12.11 0.27 8.85
N LYS A 44 11.83 1.41 9.51
CA LYS A 44 12.58 2.67 9.38
C LYS A 44 12.76 3.12 7.92
N GLY A 45 11.67 3.27 7.17
CA GLY A 45 11.69 3.73 5.77
C GLY A 45 12.13 2.68 4.75
N LYS A 46 12.35 1.42 5.17
CA LYS A 46 12.56 0.31 4.24
C LYS A 46 11.26 -0.07 3.53
N ALA A 47 11.42 -0.66 2.35
CA ALA A 47 10.35 -1.22 1.56
C ALA A 47 9.56 -2.32 2.33
N PRO A 48 8.22 -2.37 2.22
CA PRO A 48 7.43 -3.52 2.63
C PRO A 48 7.70 -4.74 1.74
N SER A 49 7.17 -5.91 2.14
CA SER A 49 7.45 -7.19 1.47
C SER A 49 6.98 -7.28 0.01
N ASP A 50 6.00 -6.49 -0.39
CA ASP A 50 5.44 -6.45 -1.75
C ASP A 50 6.00 -5.33 -2.64
N ALA A 51 6.81 -4.42 -2.08
CA ALA A 51 7.31 -3.28 -2.83
C ALA A 51 8.43 -3.66 -3.80
N ILE A 52 8.40 -3.02 -4.97
CA ILE A 52 9.52 -3.04 -5.91
C ILE A 52 10.58 -2.05 -5.42
N VAL A 53 11.75 -2.55 -5.05
CA VAL A 53 12.85 -1.71 -4.57
C VAL A 53 13.55 -1.04 -5.75
N LEU A 54 13.29 0.26 -5.93
CA LEU A 54 13.90 1.05 -7.01
C LEU A 54 15.39 1.39 -6.76
N PHE A 55 15.83 1.45 -5.51
CA PHE A 55 17.24 1.67 -5.16
C PHE A 55 17.62 0.95 -3.85
N SER A 56 18.54 -0.01 -3.94
CA SER A 56 19.00 -0.85 -2.83
C SER A 56 20.47 -0.58 -2.46
N LYS A 57 20.85 0.70 -2.38
CA LYS A 57 22.18 1.19 -1.95
C LYS A 57 23.36 0.94 -2.89
N ASN A 58 23.26 -0.03 -3.80
CA ASN A 58 24.44 -0.52 -4.53
C ASN A 58 24.46 -0.18 -6.02
N ASN A 59 23.31 0.00 -6.68
CA ASN A 59 23.26 0.25 -8.12
C ASN A 59 21.97 1.00 -8.54
N LEU A 60 21.90 1.33 -9.82
CA LEU A 60 20.75 1.98 -10.46
C LEU A 60 20.10 1.05 -11.51
N ASP A 61 20.07 -0.26 -11.26
CA ASP A 61 19.63 -1.23 -12.28
C ASP A 61 18.15 -1.07 -12.65
N GLN A 62 17.32 -0.58 -11.72
CA GLN A 62 15.92 -0.25 -11.98
C GLN A 62 15.72 1.05 -12.75
N TRP A 63 16.80 1.76 -13.08
CA TRP A 63 16.79 3.05 -13.76
C TRP A 63 17.53 3.01 -15.09
N LYS A 64 17.16 3.91 -15.98
CA LYS A 64 17.81 4.18 -17.27
C LYS A 64 17.92 5.68 -17.48
N SER A 65 18.81 6.10 -18.38
CA SER A 65 18.80 7.49 -18.85
C SER A 65 17.51 7.77 -19.61
N ILE A 66 16.96 8.98 -19.48
CA ILE A 66 15.85 9.43 -20.33
C ILE A 66 16.23 9.47 -21.82
N LYS A 67 17.54 9.49 -22.13
CA LYS A 67 18.07 9.56 -23.50
C LYS A 67 18.00 8.22 -24.27
N GLY A 68 17.61 7.10 -23.63
CA GLY A 68 17.41 5.83 -24.33
C GLY A 68 17.47 4.59 -23.43
N GLU A 69 16.85 3.49 -23.88
CA GLU A 69 16.67 2.26 -23.08
C GLU A 69 17.94 1.51 -22.73
N GLU A 70 18.90 1.51 -23.65
CA GLU A 70 20.19 0.85 -23.45
C GLU A 70 21.18 1.70 -22.65
N ASN A 71 20.85 2.97 -22.41
CA ASN A 71 21.74 3.88 -21.69
C ASN A 71 21.59 3.68 -20.17
N PRO A 72 22.66 3.31 -19.45
CA PRO A 72 22.62 3.21 -18.00
C PRO A 72 22.30 4.58 -17.38
N ALA A 73 21.67 4.56 -16.21
CA ALA A 73 21.43 5.78 -15.43
C ALA A 73 22.78 6.42 -15.06
N PRO A 74 23.09 7.64 -15.55
CA PRO A 74 24.43 8.22 -15.47
C PRO A 74 24.73 8.89 -14.11
N TRP A 75 23.82 8.78 -13.14
CA TRP A 75 23.99 9.36 -11.82
C TRP A 75 24.97 8.51 -10.99
N LYS A 76 25.69 9.16 -10.07
CA LYS A 76 26.77 8.52 -9.32
C LYS A 76 26.24 7.84 -8.07
N VAL A 77 26.45 6.53 -7.92
CA VAL A 77 26.18 5.77 -6.69
C VAL A 77 27.38 5.84 -5.76
N THR A 78 27.19 6.20 -4.50
CA THR A 78 28.25 6.18 -3.48
C THR A 78 27.64 6.11 -2.08
N ALA A 79 28.19 5.26 -1.21
CA ALA A 79 27.83 5.18 0.22
C ALA A 79 26.32 5.02 0.48
N GLY A 80 25.65 4.16 -0.31
CA GLY A 80 24.24 3.83 -0.11
C GLY A 80 23.24 4.91 -0.52
N LYS A 81 23.68 5.87 -1.34
CA LYS A 81 22.86 6.88 -2.02
C LYS A 81 23.34 7.04 -3.46
N PHE A 82 22.55 7.69 -4.28
CA PHE A 82 23.00 8.16 -5.58
C PHE A 82 22.84 9.68 -5.67
N THR A 83 23.62 10.32 -6.53
CA THR A 83 23.67 11.78 -6.64
C THR A 83 23.69 12.16 -8.10
N ILE A 84 22.90 13.17 -8.44
CA ILE A 84 22.84 13.78 -9.77
C ILE A 84 24.26 14.14 -10.22
N VAL A 85 24.61 13.77 -11.44
CA VAL A 85 25.82 14.27 -12.12
C VAL A 85 25.36 15.39 -13.06
N PRO A 86 25.76 16.66 -12.81
CA PRO A 86 25.31 17.78 -13.64
C PRO A 86 25.58 17.56 -15.13
N GLY A 87 24.61 17.92 -15.98
CA GLY A 87 24.71 17.79 -17.44
C GLY A 87 24.40 16.39 -18.00
N THR A 88 24.22 15.36 -17.16
CA THR A 88 23.91 14.01 -17.68
C THR A 88 22.45 13.84 -18.07
N GLY A 89 21.57 14.70 -17.55
CA GLY A 89 20.12 14.65 -17.74
C GLY A 89 19.43 13.71 -16.74
N ASP A 90 18.13 13.56 -16.96
CA ASP A 90 17.23 12.83 -16.05
C ASP A 90 17.38 11.30 -16.19
N ILE A 91 16.88 10.62 -15.15
CA ILE A 91 16.73 9.18 -15.14
C ILE A 91 15.26 8.82 -14.97
N ILE A 92 14.87 7.69 -15.52
CA ILE A 92 13.51 7.16 -15.43
C ILE A 92 13.60 5.68 -15.02
N THR A 93 12.58 5.19 -14.34
CA THR A 93 12.47 3.76 -14.06
C THR A 93 12.42 2.96 -15.36
N ARG A 94 13.00 1.76 -15.36
CA ARG A 94 12.89 0.84 -16.50
C ARG A 94 11.47 0.33 -16.65
N ARG A 95 10.79 0.08 -15.53
CA ARG A 95 9.37 -0.28 -15.46
C ARG A 95 8.51 0.95 -15.60
N ILE A 96 7.33 0.78 -16.17
CA ILE A 96 6.27 1.78 -16.22
C ILE A 96 5.24 1.39 -15.16
N PHE A 97 4.72 2.37 -14.43
CA PHE A 97 3.75 2.19 -13.36
C PHE A 97 2.45 2.93 -13.70
N GLY A 98 1.32 2.34 -13.28
CA GLY A 98 0.04 3.05 -13.17
C GLY A 98 -0.14 3.54 -11.74
N ASP A 99 -1.25 3.17 -11.12
CA ASP A 99 -1.50 3.44 -9.71
C ASP A 99 -0.40 2.83 -8.85
N CYS A 100 0.20 3.65 -7.99
CA CYS A 100 1.28 3.22 -7.12
C CYS A 100 1.35 4.00 -5.82
N GLN A 101 2.00 3.40 -4.84
CA GLN A 101 2.51 4.07 -3.65
C GLN A 101 4.03 4.20 -3.80
N LEU A 102 4.56 5.41 -3.68
CA LEU A 102 5.98 5.71 -3.85
C LEU A 102 6.60 6.26 -2.56
N HIS A 103 7.75 5.70 -2.17
CA HIS A 103 8.60 6.21 -1.10
C HIS A 103 9.94 6.69 -1.68
N VAL A 104 10.29 7.95 -1.47
CA VAL A 104 11.59 8.53 -1.85
C VAL A 104 12.12 9.40 -0.72
N GLU A 105 13.41 9.23 -0.41
CA GLU A 105 14.15 10.11 0.47
C GLU A 105 15.20 10.87 -0.34
N TRP A 106 15.29 12.18 -0.12
CA TRP A 106 16.22 13.05 -0.83
C TRP A 106 16.89 14.03 0.14
N LYS A 107 18.05 14.53 -0.27
CA LYS A 107 18.85 15.45 0.54
C LYS A 107 19.57 16.45 -0.36
N ILE A 108 19.48 17.73 -0.02
CA ILE A 108 20.29 18.79 -0.61
C ILE A 108 21.72 18.77 -0.04
N PRO A 109 22.74 19.15 -0.84
CA PRO A 109 24.11 19.24 -0.35
C PRO A 109 24.22 20.29 0.78
N ALA A 110 25.10 20.03 1.76
CA ALA A 110 25.30 20.91 2.93
C ALA A 110 26.08 22.21 2.63
N LYS A 111 26.13 22.65 1.36
CA LYS A 111 26.78 23.91 0.98
C LYS A 111 25.92 25.09 1.40
N GLU A 112 26.54 26.27 1.49
CA GLU A 112 25.81 27.52 1.75
C GLU A 112 24.66 27.67 0.74
N HIS A 113 23.49 28.04 1.29
CA HIS A 113 22.31 28.32 0.50
C HIS A 113 22.64 29.40 -0.52
N GLN A 114 22.35 29.13 -1.79
CA GLN A 114 22.37 30.19 -2.79
C GLN A 114 20.95 30.74 -2.87
N ASP A 115 20.80 32.06 -2.75
CA ASP A 115 19.53 32.79 -2.87
C ASP A 115 19.04 32.80 -4.34
N ASN A 116 18.88 31.61 -4.92
CA ASN A 116 18.30 31.42 -6.23
C ASN A 116 17.31 30.25 -6.19
N LEU A 117 16.22 30.38 -6.97
CA LEU A 117 15.13 29.40 -7.04
C LEU A 117 15.57 28.02 -7.59
N ASN A 118 16.81 27.89 -8.04
CA ASN A 118 17.36 26.68 -8.63
C ASN A 118 18.22 25.87 -7.66
N TRP A 119 18.43 26.34 -6.43
CA TRP A 119 19.28 25.62 -5.49
C TRP A 119 18.61 24.33 -5.00
N GLY A 120 19.23 23.19 -5.31
CA GLY A 120 18.73 21.87 -4.93
C GLY A 120 17.48 21.41 -5.69
N ASN A 121 17.14 22.06 -6.81
CA ASN A 121 15.95 21.75 -7.59
C ASN A 121 16.07 20.39 -8.30
N SER A 122 15.06 19.53 -8.09
CA SER A 122 14.81 18.26 -8.76
C SER A 122 13.32 17.92 -8.62
N GLY A 123 12.86 16.81 -9.19
CA GLY A 123 11.44 16.43 -9.14
C GLY A 123 11.23 14.93 -9.35
N VAL A 124 10.06 14.48 -8.90
CA VAL A 124 9.47 13.17 -9.19
C VAL A 124 8.13 13.42 -9.86
#